data_AF-A0A382Y6Y8-F1
#
_entry.id   AF-A0A382Y6Y8-F1
#
_cell.length_a   1.000
_cell.length_b   1.000
_cell.length_c   1.000
_cell.angle_alpha   90.00
_cell.angle_beta   90.00
_cell.angle_gamma   90.00
#
_symmetry.space_group_name_H-M   'P 1'
#
loop_
_entity.id
_entity.type
_entity.pdbx_description
1 polymer ?
#
loop_
_entity_poly.entity_id
_entity_poly.type
_entity_poly.pdbx_seq_one_letter_code
_entity_poly.pdbx_strand_id
1 'polypeptide(L)'
;MLNIKGFGDNLTINNIRIGDLSPDEHAKIDLAKGGNNYKPLENVVVSHVKDSSTLICRKPSKNGVLAYIEEELIDGLCCYSAVNQGQLNQTIVEAVVKHLTEEKLPTVPRSIRHKYMSAFLLAATGVTEMDRVVPKVAGVEAPELMFKLSRRWGYAVKGIPENEAIVVAAKGNFHGRSMTAISLSDDPDSR
;
A
#
# COMPACT_ATOMS: atom_id res chain seq x y z
N MET A 1 -30.50 5.30 3.37
CA MET A 1 -29.32 6.11 3.72
C MET A 1 -28.27 5.18 4.29
N LEU A 2 -26.99 5.37 3.94
CA LEU A 2 -25.88 4.57 4.48
C LEU A 2 -25.71 4.85 5.98
N ASN A 3 -25.60 3.81 6.81
CA ASN A 3 -25.40 3.92 8.25
C ASN A 3 -24.09 3.23 8.64
N ILE A 4 -23.14 3.98 9.21
CA ILE A 4 -21.83 3.50 9.65
C ILE A 4 -21.63 3.88 11.12
N LYS A 5 -21.34 2.91 11.99
CA LYS A 5 -21.15 3.10 13.43
C LYS A 5 -20.09 2.17 13.99
N GLY A 6 -19.38 2.60 15.04
CA GLY A 6 -18.39 1.78 15.73
C GLY A 6 -17.03 1.72 15.03
N PHE A 7 -16.15 0.86 15.55
CA PHE A 7 -14.78 0.64 15.07
C PHE A 7 -14.40 -0.84 15.28
N GLY A 8 -13.36 -1.29 14.57
CA GLY A 8 -12.87 -2.67 14.66
C GLY A 8 -13.99 -3.69 14.47
N ASP A 9 -14.06 -4.69 15.34
CA ASP A 9 -15.11 -5.73 15.27
C ASP A 9 -16.51 -5.23 15.57
N ASN A 10 -16.64 -4.09 16.23
CA ASN A 10 -17.93 -3.44 16.47
C ASN A 10 -18.34 -2.51 15.33
N LEU A 11 -17.51 -2.36 14.28
CA LEU A 11 -17.88 -1.60 13.11
C LEU A 11 -19.12 -2.23 12.46
N THR A 12 -20.13 -1.41 12.22
CA THR A 12 -21.40 -1.81 11.61
C THR A 12 -21.67 -0.97 10.37
N ILE A 13 -22.00 -1.62 9.25
CA ILE A 13 -22.45 -0.98 8.00
C ILE A 13 -23.84 -1.50 7.66
N ASN A 14 -24.86 -0.63 7.65
CA ASN A 14 -26.25 -0.99 7.33
C ASN A 14 -26.75 -2.23 8.10
N ASN A 15 -26.42 -2.32 9.39
CA ASN A 15 -26.74 -3.42 10.33
C ASN A 15 -25.89 -4.69 10.21
N ILE A 16 -24.86 -4.71 9.36
CA ILE A 16 -23.88 -5.79 9.31
C ILE A 16 -22.72 -5.43 10.23
N ARG A 17 -22.54 -6.15 11.35
CA ARG A 17 -21.39 -6.01 12.24
C ARG A 17 -20.22 -6.84 11.71
N ILE A 18 -19.10 -6.20 11.43
CA ILE A 18 -17.94 -6.84 10.78
C ILE A 18 -17.32 -7.94 11.63
N GLY A 19 -17.35 -7.82 12.96
CA GLY A 19 -16.87 -8.85 13.87
C GLY A 19 -17.71 -10.13 13.89
N ASP A 20 -18.94 -10.13 13.37
CA ASP A 20 -19.82 -11.31 13.38
C ASP A 20 -19.66 -12.18 12.14
N LEU A 21 -18.97 -11.67 11.11
CA LEU A 21 -18.86 -12.34 9.81
C LEU A 21 -17.91 -13.53 9.87
N SER A 22 -18.35 -14.64 9.30
CA SER A 22 -17.51 -15.78 8.95
C SER A 22 -16.59 -15.45 7.76
N PRO A 23 -15.49 -16.21 7.56
CA PRO A 23 -14.61 -16.04 6.40
C PRO A 23 -15.34 -16.18 5.06
N ASP A 24 -16.34 -17.06 4.97
CA ASP A 24 -17.17 -17.22 3.77
C ASP A 24 -18.04 -15.99 3.50
N GLU A 25 -18.62 -15.39 4.54
CA GLU A 25 -19.40 -14.15 4.37
C GLU A 25 -18.52 -12.97 3.96
N HIS A 26 -17.30 -12.86 4.51
CA HIS A 26 -16.31 -11.90 4.05
C HIS A 26 -15.98 -12.11 2.56
N ALA A 27 -15.71 -13.34 2.14
CA ALA A 27 -15.40 -13.67 0.75
C ALA A 27 -16.58 -13.37 -0.19
N LYS A 28 -17.82 -13.67 0.21
CA LYS A 28 -19.02 -13.34 -0.56
C LYS A 28 -19.18 -11.83 -0.76
N ILE A 29 -18.90 -11.03 0.28
CA ILE A 29 -18.93 -9.57 0.18
C ILE A 29 -17.83 -9.08 -0.78
N ASP A 30 -16.61 -9.59 -0.64
CA ASP A 30 -15.48 -9.23 -1.52
C ASP A 30 -15.78 -9.57 -2.99
N LEU A 31 -16.27 -10.77 -3.29
CA LEU A 31 -16.64 -11.16 -4.66
C LEU A 31 -17.78 -10.32 -5.24
N ALA A 32 -18.77 -9.99 -4.42
CA ALA A 32 -19.95 -9.25 -4.88
C ALA A 32 -19.71 -7.74 -5.01
N LYS A 33 -18.73 -7.18 -4.29
CA LYS A 33 -18.53 -5.72 -4.17
C LYS A 33 -17.13 -5.24 -4.59
N GLY A 34 -16.14 -6.13 -4.61
CA GLY A 34 -14.76 -5.85 -4.95
C GLY A 34 -14.50 -5.79 -6.46
N GLY A 35 -13.30 -5.34 -6.81
CA GLY A 35 -12.83 -5.27 -8.20
C GLY A 35 -12.43 -6.63 -8.80
N ASN A 36 -12.35 -7.69 -7.98
CA ASN A 36 -12.01 -9.06 -8.39
C ASN A 36 -10.70 -9.17 -9.21
N ASN A 37 -9.76 -8.26 -8.94
CA ASN A 37 -8.45 -8.18 -9.61
C ASN A 37 -7.30 -8.79 -8.77
N TYR A 38 -7.62 -9.46 -7.67
CA TYR A 38 -6.71 -10.23 -6.83
C TYR A 38 -7.29 -11.63 -6.59
N LYS A 39 -6.44 -12.55 -6.12
CA LYS A 39 -6.82 -13.90 -5.69
C LYS A 39 -6.39 -14.10 -4.24
N PRO A 40 -7.16 -13.59 -3.25
CA PRO A 40 -6.84 -13.76 -1.84
C PRO A 40 -6.81 -15.24 -1.42
N LEU A 41 -6.12 -15.54 -0.32
CA LEU A 41 -6.16 -16.88 0.28
C LEU A 41 -7.58 -17.23 0.70
N GLU A 42 -8.04 -18.42 0.30
CA GLU A 42 -9.35 -18.92 0.69
C GLU A 42 -9.39 -19.19 2.21
N ASN A 43 -10.57 -18.98 2.81
CA ASN A 43 -10.83 -19.34 4.21
C ASN A 43 -9.94 -18.65 5.25
N VAL A 44 -9.31 -17.51 4.91
CA VAL A 44 -8.44 -16.75 5.79
C VAL A 44 -8.84 -15.28 5.75
N VAL A 45 -9.16 -14.72 6.91
CA VAL A 45 -9.37 -13.27 7.08
C VAL A 45 -8.49 -12.76 8.20
N VAL A 46 -7.56 -11.84 7.91
CA VAL A 46 -6.74 -11.21 8.94
C VAL A 46 -7.64 -10.39 9.86
N SER A 47 -7.63 -10.67 11.16
CA SER A 47 -8.37 -9.91 12.17
C SER A 47 -7.51 -8.78 12.73
N HIS A 48 -6.35 -9.14 13.27
CA HIS A 48 -5.42 -8.20 13.89
C HIS A 48 -4.01 -8.78 13.86
N VAL A 49 -3.03 -8.00 14.29
CA VAL A 49 -1.64 -8.47 14.44
C VAL A 49 -1.37 -8.77 15.90
N LYS A 50 -0.68 -9.88 16.17
CA LYS A 50 -0.28 -10.28 17.53
C LYS A 50 1.05 -9.62 17.91
N ASP A 51 2.00 -9.64 16.98
CA ASP A 51 3.33 -9.06 17.12
C ASP A 51 3.87 -8.63 15.75
N SER A 52 5.16 -8.29 15.67
CA SER A 52 5.81 -7.77 14.46
C SER A 52 5.79 -8.71 13.26
N SER A 53 5.53 -10.00 13.46
CA SER A 53 5.60 -11.05 12.43
C SER A 53 4.44 -12.03 12.44
N THR A 54 3.54 -11.95 13.43
CA THR A 54 2.42 -12.89 13.58
C THR A 54 1.09 -12.19 13.40
N LEU A 55 0.30 -12.68 12.45
CA LEU A 55 -1.09 -12.28 12.21
C LEU A 55 -2.04 -13.21 12.98
N ILE A 56 -3.11 -12.65 13.52
CA ILE A 56 -4.26 -13.43 13.97
C ILE A 56 -5.29 -13.45 12.84
N CYS A 57 -5.59 -14.65 12.35
CA CYS A 57 -6.48 -14.86 11.23
C CYS A 57 -7.72 -15.63 11.67
N ARG A 58 -8.88 -15.21 11.18
CA ARG A 58 -10.14 -15.94 11.26
C ARG A 58 -10.16 -17.03 10.21
N LYS A 59 -10.47 -18.25 10.63
CA LYS A 59 -10.68 -19.43 9.78
C LYS A 59 -12.04 -20.08 10.06
N PRO A 60 -12.60 -20.85 9.11
CA PRO A 60 -13.88 -21.54 9.32
C PRO A 60 -13.87 -22.42 10.56
N SER A 61 -14.93 -22.33 11.36
CA SER A 61 -15.14 -23.25 12.48
C SER A 61 -15.48 -24.65 11.99
N LYS A 62 -14.88 -25.69 12.57
CA LYS A 62 -15.08 -27.09 12.15
C LYS A 62 -16.53 -27.58 12.27
N ASN A 63 -17.28 -27.05 13.24
CA ASN A 63 -18.61 -27.55 13.59
C ASN A 63 -19.73 -26.51 13.32
N GLY A 64 -19.41 -25.35 12.76
CA GLY A 64 -20.39 -24.30 12.40
C GLY A 64 -21.08 -23.59 13.57
N VAL A 65 -20.75 -23.92 14.83
CA VAL A 65 -21.33 -23.29 16.02
C VAL A 65 -20.82 -21.84 16.20
N LEU A 66 -19.55 -21.61 15.87
CA LEU A 66 -18.94 -20.29 15.85
C LEU A 66 -18.81 -19.82 14.41
N ALA A 67 -18.95 -18.51 14.17
CA ALA A 67 -18.71 -17.92 12.85
C ALA A 67 -17.28 -18.18 12.34
N TYR A 68 -16.30 -18.23 13.26
CA TYR A 68 -14.91 -18.55 12.96
C TYR A 68 -14.16 -19.05 14.21
N ILE A 69 -12.95 -19.55 13.98
CA ILE A 69 -11.90 -19.71 15.00
C ILE A 69 -10.72 -18.80 14.64
N GLU A 70 -9.91 -18.43 15.63
CA GLU A 70 -8.67 -17.69 15.40
C GLU A 70 -7.47 -18.63 15.36
N GLU A 71 -6.56 -18.37 14.42
CA GLU A 71 -5.29 -19.07 14.28
C GLU A 71 -4.17 -18.08 14.01
N GLU A 72 -2.99 -18.38 14.53
CA GLU A 72 -1.77 -17.62 14.28
C GLU A 72 -1.21 -17.97 12.90
N LEU A 73 -0.83 -16.94 12.13
CA LEU A 73 -0.18 -17.08 10.84
C LEU A 73 1.08 -16.21 10.82
N ILE A 74 2.22 -16.82 10.54
CA ILE A 74 3.49 -16.09 10.37
C ILE A 74 3.43 -15.32 9.05
N ASP A 75 3.59 -14.00 9.11
CA ASP A 75 3.65 -13.12 7.95
C ASP A 75 4.97 -13.27 7.20
N GLY A 76 5.04 -14.29 6.35
CA GLY A 76 6.16 -14.48 5.43
C GLY A 76 6.10 -13.61 4.17
N LEU A 77 5.01 -12.85 3.97
CA LEU A 77 4.82 -12.00 2.79
C LEU A 77 5.31 -10.57 3.04
N CYS A 78 5.14 -10.07 4.27
CA CYS A 78 5.48 -8.70 4.69
C CYS A 78 4.93 -7.63 3.74
N CYS A 79 3.74 -7.87 3.19
CA CYS A 79 3.11 -7.07 2.13
C CYS A 79 4.10 -6.70 1.01
N TYR A 80 4.77 -7.70 0.42
CA TYR A 80 5.78 -7.50 -0.63
C TYR A 80 6.93 -6.59 -0.19
N SER A 81 7.44 -6.82 1.02
CA SER A 81 8.52 -6.01 1.64
C SER A 81 8.12 -4.57 2.02
N ALA A 82 6.82 -4.24 2.03
CA ALA A 82 6.35 -2.94 2.53
C ALA A 82 6.39 -2.84 4.06
N VAL A 83 6.41 -3.98 4.77
CA VAL A 83 6.39 -4.06 6.24
C VAL A 83 7.73 -4.53 6.79
N ASN A 84 8.84 -3.97 6.29
CA ASN A 84 10.20 -4.41 6.66
C ASN A 84 10.54 -4.16 8.14
N GLN A 85 9.91 -3.19 8.78
CA GLN A 85 10.11 -2.86 10.19
C GLN A 85 9.27 -3.72 11.14
N GLY A 86 8.48 -4.67 10.59
CA GLY A 86 7.50 -5.46 11.31
C GLY A 86 6.15 -4.76 11.45
N GLN A 87 5.11 -5.57 11.64
CA GLN A 87 3.75 -5.09 11.89
C GLN A 87 3.71 -4.22 13.16
N LEU A 88 3.05 -3.06 13.07
CA LEU A 88 2.90 -2.10 14.18
C LEU A 88 4.22 -1.77 14.92
N ASN A 89 5.30 -1.51 14.17
CA ASN A 89 6.52 -0.99 14.77
C ASN A 89 6.23 0.24 15.65
N GLN A 90 6.51 0.12 16.94
CA GLN A 90 5.94 1.05 17.91
C GLN A 90 6.53 2.47 17.81
N THR A 91 7.77 2.60 17.34
CA THR A 91 8.36 3.90 17.02
C THR A 91 7.57 4.63 15.91
N ILE A 92 7.15 3.90 14.88
CA ILE A 92 6.36 4.45 13.77
C ILE A 92 4.94 4.78 14.23
N VAL A 93 4.29 3.87 14.95
CA VAL A 93 2.92 4.04 15.46
C VAL A 93 2.83 5.29 16.34
N GLU A 94 3.74 5.44 17.31
CA GLU A 94 3.75 6.60 18.20
C GLU A 94 4.00 7.90 17.45
N ALA A 95 4.90 7.91 16.47
CA ALA A 95 5.16 9.08 15.64
C ALA A 95 3.91 9.53 14.86
N VAL A 96 3.18 8.58 14.26
CA VAL A 96 1.92 8.88 13.54
C VAL A 96 0.84 9.34 14.51
N VAL A 97 0.66 8.66 15.64
CA VAL A 97 -0.37 9.04 16.64
C VAL A 97 -0.11 10.45 17.15
N LYS A 98 1.10 10.78 17.61
CA LYS A 98 1.43 12.14 18.09
C LYS A 98 1.25 13.20 17.01
N HIS A 99 1.65 12.90 15.77
CA HIS A 99 1.45 13.81 14.64
C HIS A 99 -0.05 14.13 14.42
N LEU A 100 -0.93 13.14 14.56
CA LEU A 100 -2.36 13.34 14.36
C LEU A 100 -3.07 13.95 15.57
N THR A 101 -2.71 13.55 16.80
CA THR A 101 -3.45 13.94 18.02
C THR A 101 -2.93 15.23 18.65
N GLU A 102 -1.62 15.46 18.63
CA GLU A 102 -0.98 16.62 19.27
C GLU A 102 -0.79 17.75 18.26
N GLU A 103 -0.11 17.47 17.15
CA GLU A 103 0.24 18.47 16.13
C GLU A 103 -0.95 18.81 15.24
N LYS A 104 -1.91 17.87 15.10
CA LYS A 104 -3.16 18.02 14.35
C LYS A 104 -2.93 18.54 12.94
N LEU A 105 -1.82 18.13 12.33
CA LEU A 105 -1.45 18.53 10.97
C LEU A 105 -1.93 17.44 10.00
N PRO A 106 -2.95 17.71 9.17
CA PRO A 106 -3.43 16.74 8.20
C PRO A 106 -2.57 16.80 6.93
N THR A 107 -3.16 16.44 5.80
CA THR A 107 -2.54 16.66 4.49
C THR A 107 -2.36 18.15 4.20
N VAL A 108 -1.15 18.55 3.85
CA VAL A 108 -0.81 19.93 3.44
C VAL A 108 -0.50 19.94 1.94
N PRO A 109 -1.13 20.82 1.13
CA PRO A 109 -0.81 20.90 -0.29
C PRO A 109 0.62 21.41 -0.50
N ARG A 110 1.28 20.98 -1.58
CA ARG A 110 2.67 21.41 -1.88
C ARG A 110 2.83 22.92 -2.16
N SER A 111 1.73 23.65 -2.34
CA SER A 111 1.74 25.12 -2.45
C SER A 111 2.03 25.82 -1.12
N ILE A 112 1.92 25.12 0.02
CA ILE A 112 2.19 25.66 1.35
C ILE A 112 3.25 24.78 2.02
N ARG A 113 4.22 25.41 2.70
CA ARG A 113 5.28 24.68 3.41
C ARG A 113 4.76 24.11 4.73
N HIS A 114 5.26 22.94 5.13
CA HIS A 114 5.09 22.38 6.46
C HIS A 114 6.43 21.89 7.02
N LYS A 115 6.59 21.92 8.34
CA LYS A 115 7.87 21.64 9.02
C LYS A 115 8.46 20.25 8.72
N TYR A 116 7.60 19.23 8.58
CA TYR A 116 8.03 17.86 8.34
C TYR A 116 8.58 17.59 6.93
N MET A 117 8.27 18.43 5.93
CA MET A 117 8.88 18.29 4.60
C MET A 117 10.39 18.51 4.68
N SER A 118 10.83 19.53 5.42
CA SER A 118 12.27 19.79 5.61
C SER A 118 12.96 18.63 6.33
N ALA A 119 12.34 18.09 7.38
CA ALA A 119 12.87 16.92 8.10
C ALA A 119 13.00 15.70 7.18
N PHE A 120 11.97 15.42 6.38
CA PHE A 120 12.00 14.33 5.40
C PHE A 120 13.09 14.53 4.35
N LEU A 121 13.21 15.73 3.77
CA LEU A 121 14.22 16.03 2.76
C LEU A 121 15.63 15.83 3.31
N LEU A 122 15.93 16.37 4.50
CA LEU A 122 17.23 16.20 5.16
C LEU A 122 17.56 14.72 5.43
N ALA A 123 16.60 13.96 5.96
CA ALA A 123 16.80 12.54 6.25
C ALA A 123 16.99 11.72 4.96
N ALA A 124 16.13 11.93 3.96
CA ALA A 124 16.16 11.18 2.72
C ALA A 124 17.44 11.45 1.92
N THR A 125 17.87 12.71 1.79
CA THR A 125 19.15 13.04 1.13
C THR A 125 20.35 12.55 1.95
N GLY A 126 20.25 12.56 3.29
CA GLY A 126 21.32 12.03 4.15
C GLY A 126 21.52 10.52 4.02
N VAL A 127 20.44 9.76 3.81
CA VAL A 127 20.51 8.29 3.62
C VAL A 127 20.89 7.91 2.18
N THR A 128 20.37 8.64 1.20
CA THR A 128 20.58 8.29 -0.23
C THR A 128 21.81 8.93 -0.85
N GLU A 129 22.41 9.91 -0.16
CA GLU A 129 23.50 10.76 -0.66
C GLU A 129 23.17 11.50 -1.98
N MET A 130 21.88 11.59 -2.32
CA MET A 130 21.40 12.28 -3.51
C MET A 130 21.19 13.77 -3.24
N ASP A 131 21.44 14.62 -4.24
CA ASP A 131 21.27 16.07 -4.12
C ASP A 131 19.83 16.51 -3.84
N ARG A 132 18.85 15.75 -4.35
CA ARG A 132 17.42 16.12 -4.35
C ARG A 132 16.53 14.90 -4.27
N VAL A 133 15.36 15.10 -3.64
CA VAL A 133 14.30 14.09 -3.53
C VAL A 133 12.98 14.68 -3.99
N VAL A 134 12.19 13.87 -4.71
CA VAL A 134 10.81 14.20 -5.06
C VAL A 134 9.90 13.12 -4.47
N PRO A 135 9.24 13.39 -3.32
CA PRO A 135 8.39 12.38 -2.69
C PRO A 135 7.16 12.07 -3.54
N LYS A 136 6.81 10.78 -3.55
CA LYS A 136 5.62 10.20 -4.18
C LYS A 136 4.93 9.27 -3.20
N VAL A 137 3.68 8.92 -3.50
CA VAL A 137 2.86 8.10 -2.61
C VAL A 137 2.97 6.64 -3.02
N ALA A 138 2.70 6.33 -4.29
CA ALA A 138 2.72 4.95 -4.77
C ALA A 138 4.02 4.60 -5.49
N GLY A 139 4.43 3.33 -5.40
CA GLY A 139 5.65 2.83 -6.02
C GLY A 139 5.74 3.09 -7.52
N VAL A 140 4.62 2.99 -8.25
CA VAL A 140 4.54 3.23 -9.71
C VAL A 140 4.74 4.71 -10.10
N GLU A 141 4.49 5.66 -9.20
CA GLU A 141 4.70 7.08 -9.49
C GLU A 141 6.18 7.45 -9.58
N ALA A 142 7.05 6.69 -8.91
CA ALA A 142 8.49 6.89 -8.95
C ALA A 142 9.10 6.60 -10.34
N PRO A 143 8.89 5.43 -10.98
CA PRO A 143 9.36 5.19 -12.35
C PRO A 143 8.68 6.11 -13.36
N GLU A 144 7.39 6.44 -13.22
CA GLU A 144 6.72 7.44 -14.09
C GLU A 144 7.43 8.80 -14.03
N LEU A 145 7.79 9.27 -12.83
CA LEU A 145 8.58 10.49 -12.69
C LEU A 145 9.98 10.32 -13.28
N MET A 146 10.64 9.19 -13.04
CA MET A 146 11.97 8.89 -13.57
C MET A 146 11.97 8.98 -15.10
N PHE A 147 11.04 8.30 -15.78
CA PHE A 147 10.93 8.34 -17.24
C PHE A 147 10.72 9.76 -17.77
N LYS A 148 9.87 10.56 -17.09
CA LYS A 148 9.64 11.96 -17.46
C LYS A 148 10.90 12.81 -17.29
N LEU A 149 11.64 12.63 -16.21
CA LEU A 149 12.90 13.34 -15.97
C LEU A 149 13.97 12.93 -16.97
N SER A 150 14.14 11.62 -17.23
CA SER A 150 15.10 11.08 -18.19
C SER A 150 14.82 11.57 -19.61
N ARG A 151 13.55 11.58 -20.05
CA ARG A 151 13.17 12.12 -21.37
C ARG A 151 13.42 13.63 -21.46
N ARG A 152 13.01 14.40 -20.44
CA ARG A 152 13.25 15.85 -20.39
C ARG A 152 14.74 16.17 -20.47
N TRP A 153 15.57 15.46 -19.70
CA TRP A 153 17.02 15.60 -19.74
C TRP A 153 17.60 15.17 -21.10
N GLY A 154 17.11 14.07 -21.66
CA GLY A 154 17.51 13.56 -22.97
C GLY A 154 17.33 14.59 -24.08
N TYR A 155 16.20 15.29 -24.09
CA TYR A 155 15.94 16.35 -25.07
C TYR A 155 16.70 17.64 -24.76
N ALA A 156 16.63 18.12 -23.51
CA ALA A 156 17.13 19.45 -23.16
C ALA A 156 18.66 19.53 -22.96
N VAL A 157 19.30 18.43 -22.57
CA VAL A 157 20.72 18.40 -22.21
C VAL A 157 21.51 17.50 -23.14
N LYS A 158 21.04 16.27 -23.38
CA LYS A 158 21.73 15.32 -24.27
C LYS A 158 21.51 15.63 -25.76
N GLY A 159 20.47 16.39 -26.11
CA GLY A 159 20.17 16.77 -27.48
C GLY A 159 19.57 15.66 -28.34
N ILE A 160 18.89 14.67 -27.72
CA ILE A 160 18.11 13.68 -28.47
C ILE A 160 16.99 14.42 -29.23
N PRO A 161 16.73 14.11 -30.51
CA PRO A 161 15.61 14.71 -31.23
C PRO A 161 14.26 14.43 -30.55
N GLU A 162 13.31 15.32 -30.77
CA GLU A 162 11.98 15.21 -30.18
C GLU A 162 11.34 13.86 -30.57
N ASN A 163 10.73 13.19 -29.59
CA ASN A 163 10.09 11.86 -29.74
C ASN A 163 11.03 10.69 -30.10
N GLU A 164 12.35 10.90 -30.11
CA GLU A 164 13.33 9.83 -30.37
C GLU A 164 13.99 9.27 -29.11
N ALA A 165 13.56 9.69 -27.91
CA ALA A 165 14.08 9.13 -26.66
C ALA A 165 13.56 7.70 -26.43
N ILE A 166 14.48 6.75 -26.34
CA ILE A 166 14.20 5.34 -26.04
C ILE A 166 14.48 5.07 -24.56
N VAL A 167 13.52 4.44 -23.88
CA VAL A 167 13.67 3.88 -22.52
C VAL A 167 13.72 2.37 -22.65
N VAL A 168 14.74 1.75 -22.07
CA VAL A 168 14.95 0.29 -22.10
C VAL A 168 14.72 -0.26 -20.69
N ALA A 169 14.01 -1.39 -20.60
CA ALA A 169 13.82 -2.14 -19.36
C ALA A 169 14.33 -3.58 -19.51
N ALA A 170 14.66 -4.22 -18.40
CA ALA A 170 15.08 -5.61 -18.40
C ALA A 170 13.88 -6.56 -18.58
N LYS A 171 14.12 -7.73 -19.16
CA LYS A 171 13.14 -8.83 -19.19
C LYS A 171 12.76 -9.22 -17.76
N GLY A 172 11.47 -9.43 -17.47
CA GLY A 172 10.96 -9.73 -16.13
C GLY A 172 10.92 -8.54 -15.18
N ASN A 173 10.95 -7.29 -15.69
CA ASN A 173 10.83 -6.11 -14.85
C ASN A 173 9.42 -5.98 -14.25
N PHE A 174 9.33 -5.30 -13.10
CA PHE A 174 8.06 -4.88 -12.52
C PHE A 174 8.18 -3.45 -12.00
N HIS A 175 7.57 -2.51 -12.73
CA HIS A 175 7.58 -1.08 -12.37
C HIS A 175 6.19 -0.56 -11.95
N GLY A 176 5.22 -1.46 -11.78
CA GLY A 176 3.83 -1.14 -11.43
C GLY A 176 2.87 -1.36 -12.61
N ARG A 177 1.62 -0.90 -12.45
CA ARG A 177 0.52 -1.16 -13.40
C ARG A 177 -0.07 0.09 -14.07
N SER A 178 0.70 1.19 -14.14
CA SER A 178 0.32 2.34 -14.98
C SER A 178 0.56 2.03 -16.45
N MET A 179 -0.03 2.82 -17.35
CA MET A 179 0.11 2.62 -18.80
C MET A 179 1.57 2.56 -19.27
N THR A 180 2.45 3.44 -18.77
CA THR A 180 3.87 3.41 -19.14
C THR A 180 4.57 2.17 -18.57
N ALA A 181 4.29 1.79 -17.32
CA ALA A 181 4.89 0.64 -16.69
C ALA A 181 4.51 -0.68 -17.39
N ILE A 182 3.23 -0.87 -17.74
CA ILE A 182 2.80 -2.08 -18.46
C ILE A 182 3.30 -2.10 -19.91
N SER A 183 3.54 -0.94 -20.53
CA SER A 183 4.15 -0.86 -21.87
C SER A 183 5.60 -1.36 -21.89
N LEU A 184 6.27 -1.37 -20.73
CA LEU A 184 7.62 -1.93 -20.54
C LEU A 184 7.59 -3.40 -20.06
N SER A 185 6.41 -3.96 -19.78
CA SER A 185 6.27 -5.30 -19.23
C SER A 185 6.27 -6.38 -20.32
N ASP A 186 6.93 -7.49 -20.02
CA ASP A 186 6.87 -8.74 -20.78
C ASP A 186 5.92 -9.77 -20.17
N ASP A 187 5.23 -9.43 -19.07
CA ASP A 187 4.18 -10.24 -18.45
C ASP A 187 2.86 -10.13 -19.24
N PRO A 188 2.32 -11.24 -19.78
CA PRO A 188 1.03 -11.26 -20.47
C PRO A 188 -0.15 -10.78 -19.61
N ASP A 189 -0.11 -11.01 -18.29
CA ASP A 189 -1.18 -10.62 -17.35
C ASP A 189 -1.13 -9.11 -16.99
N SER A 190 -0.13 -8.39 -17.52
CA SER A 190 -0.01 -6.95 -17.36
C SER A 190 -0.67 -6.16 -18.51
N ARG A 191 -1.08 -6.83 -19.60
CA ARG A 191 -1.67 -6.19 -20.79
C ARG A 191 -3.20 -6.18 -20.78
#